data_AF-A0AAQ5XYZ0-F1
#
_entry.id   AF-A0AAQ5XYZ0-F1
#
_cell.length_a   1.000
_cell.length_b   1.000
_cell.length_c   1.000
_cell.angle_alpha   90.00
_cell.angle_beta   90.00
_cell.angle_gamma   90.00
#
_symmetry.space_group_name_H-M   'P 1'
#
loop_
_entity.id
_entity.type
_entity.pdbx_description
1 polymer ?
#
loop_
_entity_poly.entity_id
_entity_poly.type
_entity_poly.pdbx_seq_one_letter_code
_entity_poly.pdbx_strand_id
1 'polypeptide(L)'
;MNMENVDKDPEEAPGRSVFPQKQETKTGLSTQKVEENPNKEVTEQPKREEEQEHTKRMINLQREPATFVTNIQPAGDAKSLERRAELEEARRIRRERQENDVKASQEKFDEIKRSWLTLNEKMMPQELHEALNCHQLLCDTIIAEKKKLINDLQQELKKRDDHYVKTLRKNEEDIDLLIERMEEQIGTLTKAYREELGQTEGFLMERKLLKLLAPLEKEEQTFVKLTALFHSLGIEGEDVPELVDFLLKYKQEQGVQTEDVCAESSDVTKAAETSSSTNKSSELIHYSNVLPALRSFLKQRVESRESTAHQRSSVGHAEAPDASDYKAYWDIEAVGCST
;
A
#
# COMPACT_ATOMS: atom_id res chain seq x y z
N MET A 1 29.97 58.08 16.62
CA MET A 1 30.65 57.08 15.79
C MET A 1 29.56 56.21 15.17
N ASN A 2 29.54 56.16 13.85
CA ASN A 2 28.54 55.45 13.06
C ASN A 2 28.67 53.93 13.26
N MET A 3 27.54 53.26 13.35
CA MET A 3 27.37 51.90 12.84
C MET A 3 25.95 51.78 12.30
N GLU A 4 25.88 51.97 11.00
CA GLU A 4 24.82 51.56 10.11
C GLU A 4 24.93 50.03 9.93
N ASN A 5 23.81 49.32 10.01
CA ASN A 5 23.42 48.15 9.21
C ASN A 5 22.04 47.69 9.71
N VAL A 6 20.98 48.00 8.96
CA VAL A 6 20.30 47.07 8.03
C VAL A 6 19.59 45.95 8.77
N ASP A 7 18.30 46.15 9.02
CA ASP A 7 17.31 45.09 8.86
C ASP A 7 16.19 45.64 7.97
N LYS A 8 16.25 45.25 6.70
CA LYS A 8 15.11 45.28 5.78
C LYS A 8 14.30 44.04 6.14
N ASP A 9 13.08 44.21 6.61
CA ASP A 9 12.05 43.18 6.49
C ASP A 9 11.56 43.13 5.05
N PRO A 10 11.54 41.95 4.40
CA PRO A 10 10.59 41.72 3.34
C PRO A 10 9.93 40.36 3.53
N GLU A 11 8.68 40.32 3.98
CA GLU A 11 7.67 39.42 3.41
C GLU A 11 6.30 39.73 4.00
N GLU A 12 5.64 40.71 3.40
CA GLU A 12 4.19 40.77 3.39
C GLU A 12 3.71 39.78 2.32
N ALA A 13 3.31 38.58 2.73
CA ALA A 13 2.75 37.58 1.82
C ALA A 13 1.34 38.01 1.38
N PRO A 14 1.04 38.04 0.07
CA PRO A 14 -0.23 38.52 -0.43
C PRO A 14 -1.32 37.43 -0.36
N GLY A 15 -2.53 37.85 -0.01
CA GLY A 15 -3.77 37.36 -0.61
C GLY A 15 -4.12 35.88 -0.40
N ARG A 16 -5.02 35.64 0.54
CA ARG A 16 -5.88 34.44 0.59
C ARG A 16 -6.67 34.29 -0.71
N SER A 17 -6.19 33.47 -1.65
CA SER A 17 -6.97 33.07 -2.83
C SER A 17 -7.91 31.92 -2.44
N VAL A 18 -9.17 32.24 -2.18
CA VAL A 18 -10.26 31.27 -2.05
C VAL A 18 -10.57 30.74 -3.45
N PHE A 19 -10.27 29.47 -3.72
CA PHE A 19 -10.71 28.80 -4.95
C PHE A 19 -12.21 28.49 -4.87
N PRO A 20 -13.02 28.84 -5.89
CA PRO A 20 -14.46 28.61 -5.85
C PRO A 20 -14.82 27.13 -6.01
N GLN A 21 -15.68 26.67 -5.11
CA GLN A 21 -16.40 25.41 -5.16
C GLN A 21 -17.24 25.35 -6.45
N LYS A 22 -16.84 24.48 -7.39
CA LYS A 22 -17.66 24.19 -8.58
C LYS A 22 -18.94 23.48 -8.13
N GLN A 23 -20.06 24.15 -8.38
CA GLN A 23 -21.40 23.60 -8.26
C GLN A 23 -21.61 22.57 -9.35
N GLU A 24 -22.00 21.35 -8.98
CA GLU A 24 -22.47 20.34 -9.91
C GLU A 24 -23.86 20.74 -10.39
N THR A 25 -23.95 21.15 -11.66
CA THR A 25 -25.20 21.42 -12.35
C THR A 25 -25.89 20.09 -12.66
N LYS A 26 -27.09 19.91 -12.09
CA LYS A 26 -28.09 18.93 -12.51
C LYS A 26 -28.38 19.09 -14.01
N THR A 27 -27.91 18.16 -14.83
CA THR A 27 -28.44 17.96 -16.18
C THR A 27 -29.45 16.83 -16.11
N GLY A 28 -30.73 17.18 -16.15
CA GLY A 28 -31.82 16.22 -16.29
C GLY A 28 -31.73 15.52 -17.64
N LEU A 29 -31.72 14.19 -17.64
CA LEU A 29 -31.88 13.39 -18.85
C LEU A 29 -33.27 12.76 -18.86
N SER A 30 -33.99 13.13 -19.91
CA SER A 30 -35.36 12.74 -20.24
C SER A 30 -35.54 11.23 -20.30
N THR A 31 -36.51 10.72 -19.55
CA THR A 31 -37.06 9.36 -19.65
C THR A 31 -37.68 9.15 -21.04
N GLN A 32 -37.06 8.29 -21.85
CA GLN A 32 -37.73 7.65 -22.98
C GLN A 32 -37.88 6.16 -22.68
N LYS A 33 -39.12 5.74 -22.44
CA LYS A 33 -39.50 4.33 -22.29
C LYS A 33 -39.32 3.64 -23.64
N VAL A 34 -38.47 2.62 -23.68
CA VAL A 34 -38.47 1.59 -24.73
C VAL A 34 -38.93 0.31 -24.06
N GLU A 35 -39.99 -0.28 -24.58
CA GLU A 35 -40.57 -1.53 -24.09
C GLU A 35 -39.54 -2.65 -24.08
N GLU A 36 -39.40 -3.30 -22.92
CA GLU A 36 -38.47 -4.39 -22.69
C GLU A 36 -39.22 -5.73 -22.73
N ASN A 37 -38.68 -6.65 -23.52
CA ASN A 37 -39.18 -8.02 -23.70
C ASN A 37 -38.78 -8.85 -22.46
N PRO A 38 -39.66 -9.64 -21.82
CA PRO A 38 -39.52 -10.01 -20.39
C PRO A 38 -38.52 -11.12 -20.07
N ASN A 39 -37.63 -11.52 -20.99
CA ASN A 39 -36.83 -12.74 -20.84
C ASN A 39 -35.30 -12.53 -20.79
N LYS A 40 -34.82 -11.31 -20.50
CA LYS A 40 -33.37 -11.01 -20.34
C LYS A 40 -32.97 -10.41 -18.98
N GLU A 41 -33.95 -10.08 -18.13
CA GLU A 41 -33.73 -9.19 -16.97
C GLU A 41 -32.96 -9.84 -15.80
N VAL A 42 -33.01 -11.18 -15.68
CA VAL A 42 -32.44 -11.90 -14.51
C VAL A 42 -30.90 -11.98 -14.54
N THR A 43 -30.25 -11.74 -15.69
CA THR A 43 -28.77 -11.88 -15.80
C THR A 43 -28.02 -10.54 -15.80
N GLU A 44 -28.68 -9.42 -16.12
CA GLU A 44 -28.01 -8.10 -16.18
C GLU A 44 -27.98 -7.34 -14.85
N GLN A 45 -28.96 -7.54 -13.96
CA GLN A 45 -29.01 -6.86 -12.65
C GLN A 45 -27.80 -7.14 -11.73
N PRO A 46 -27.38 -8.41 -11.49
CA PRO A 46 -26.21 -8.67 -10.63
C PRO A 46 -24.90 -8.11 -11.21
N LYS A 47 -24.77 -8.09 -12.54
CA LYS A 47 -23.57 -7.58 -13.24
C LYS A 47 -23.40 -6.06 -13.14
N ARG A 48 -24.50 -5.30 -13.01
CA ARG A 48 -24.48 -3.84 -12.86
C ARG A 48 -24.13 -3.41 -11.43
N GLU A 49 -24.47 -4.24 -10.45
CA GLU A 49 -24.11 -4.04 -9.04
C GLU A 49 -22.60 -4.29 -8.82
N GLU A 50 -22.04 -5.33 -9.44
CA GLU A 50 -20.59 -5.62 -9.41
C GLU A 50 -19.73 -4.50 -10.02
N GLU A 51 -20.14 -3.92 -11.17
CA GLU A 51 -19.46 -2.76 -11.78
C GLU A 51 -19.51 -1.50 -10.89
N GLN A 52 -20.64 -1.25 -10.22
CA GLN A 52 -20.77 -0.14 -9.27
C GLN A 52 -19.93 -0.36 -8.01
N GLU A 53 -19.83 -1.60 -7.54
CA GLU A 53 -19.02 -1.94 -6.38
C GLU A 53 -17.53 -1.77 -6.66
N HIS A 54 -17.06 -2.23 -7.83
CA HIS A 54 -15.70 -1.97 -8.31
C HIS A 54 -15.37 -0.46 -8.35
N THR A 55 -16.29 0.35 -8.88
CA THR A 55 -16.11 1.81 -8.95
C THR A 55 -15.97 2.42 -7.54
N LYS A 56 -16.73 1.93 -6.56
CA LYS A 56 -16.60 2.36 -5.15
C LYS A 56 -15.28 1.92 -4.53
N ARG A 57 -14.80 0.70 -4.81
CA ARG A 57 -13.51 0.20 -4.34
C ARG A 57 -12.35 1.05 -4.87
N MET A 58 -12.38 1.39 -6.16
CA MET A 58 -11.40 2.30 -6.77
C MET A 58 -11.37 3.70 -6.13
N ILE A 59 -12.53 4.29 -5.81
CA ILE A 59 -12.59 5.61 -5.15
C ILE A 59 -12.01 5.54 -3.73
N ASN A 60 -12.27 4.44 -3.01
CA ASN A 60 -11.74 4.25 -1.67
C ASN A 60 -10.21 4.06 -1.69
N LEU A 61 -9.69 3.27 -2.65
CA LEU A 61 -8.26 3.10 -2.90
C LEU A 61 -7.53 4.42 -3.18
N GLN A 62 -8.20 5.39 -3.83
CA GLN A 62 -7.64 6.73 -4.07
C GLN A 62 -7.72 7.67 -2.87
N ARG A 63 -8.67 7.44 -1.95
CA ARG A 63 -8.91 8.32 -0.80
C ARG A 63 -7.96 8.02 0.37
N GLU A 64 -7.56 6.76 0.53
CA GLU A 64 -6.71 6.29 1.64
C GLU A 64 -5.28 6.91 1.64
N PRO A 65 -4.60 7.10 0.51
CA PRO A 65 -3.32 7.82 0.46
C PRO A 65 -3.48 9.32 0.78
N ALA A 66 -4.60 9.93 0.38
CA ALA A 66 -4.85 11.35 0.59
C ALA A 66 -5.04 11.71 2.07
N THR A 67 -5.64 10.81 2.86
CA THR A 67 -5.78 11.01 4.32
C THR A 67 -4.44 10.92 5.03
N PHE A 68 -3.52 10.06 4.57
CA PHE A 68 -2.17 9.98 5.11
C PHE A 68 -1.40 11.29 4.90
N VAL A 69 -1.37 11.81 3.67
CA VAL A 69 -0.69 13.08 3.34
C VAL A 69 -1.26 14.26 4.14
N THR A 70 -2.58 14.28 4.34
CA THR A 70 -3.25 15.35 5.10
C THR A 70 -2.81 15.40 6.57
N ASN A 71 -2.44 14.27 7.18
CA ASN A 71 -2.02 14.22 8.58
C ASN A 71 -0.55 14.59 8.79
N ILE A 72 0.29 14.53 7.75
CA ILE A 72 1.73 14.83 7.84
C ILE A 72 1.96 16.30 8.13
N GLN A 73 1.26 17.20 7.42
CA GLN A 73 1.52 18.63 7.51
C GLN A 73 1.15 19.21 8.89
N PRO A 74 -0.05 18.98 9.48
CA PRO A 74 -0.38 19.45 10.82
C PRO A 74 0.55 18.89 11.90
N ALA A 75 0.98 17.63 11.78
CA ALA A 75 1.94 17.03 12.70
C ALA A 75 3.32 17.68 12.59
N GLY A 76 3.77 18.00 11.38
CA GLY A 76 5.00 18.75 11.13
C GLY A 76 4.95 20.17 11.70
N ASP A 77 3.84 20.88 11.47
CA ASP A 77 3.61 22.23 11.98
C ASP A 77 3.61 22.26 13.52
N ALA A 78 2.94 21.30 14.16
CA ALA A 78 2.94 21.16 15.61
C ALA A 78 4.35 20.94 16.17
N LYS A 79 5.12 20.00 15.60
CA LYS A 79 6.53 19.74 15.98
C LYS A 79 7.41 20.98 15.77
N SER A 80 7.18 21.76 14.71
CA SER A 80 7.92 22.98 14.42
C SER A 80 7.62 24.08 15.45
N LEU A 81 6.33 24.25 15.80
CA LEU A 81 5.89 25.21 16.79
C LEU A 81 6.49 24.92 18.17
N GLU A 82 6.47 23.66 18.60
CA GLU A 82 7.05 23.22 19.87
C GLU A 82 8.55 23.55 19.95
N ARG A 83 9.33 23.17 18.92
CA ARG A 83 10.76 23.50 18.85
C ARG A 83 11.03 25.00 18.91
N ARG A 84 10.19 25.82 18.26
CA ARG A 84 10.32 27.28 18.30
C ARG A 84 10.06 27.82 19.70
N ALA A 85 9.03 27.34 20.39
CA ALA A 85 8.72 27.74 21.76
C ALA A 85 9.87 27.40 22.73
N GLU A 86 10.45 26.21 22.62
CA GLU A 86 11.61 25.80 23.43
C GLU A 86 12.83 26.70 23.19
N LEU A 87 13.12 27.05 21.92
CA LEU A 87 14.22 27.94 21.57
C LEU A 87 14.01 29.37 22.08
N GLU A 88 12.78 29.88 22.01
CA GLU A 88 12.41 31.19 22.54
C GLU A 88 12.55 31.23 24.07
N GLU A 89 12.09 30.18 24.76
CA GLU A 89 12.22 30.06 26.21
C GLU A 89 13.70 29.98 26.65
N ALA A 90 14.51 29.18 25.96
CA ALA A 90 15.96 29.11 26.23
C ALA A 90 16.65 30.48 26.02
N ARG A 91 16.26 31.22 24.97
CA ARG A 91 16.76 32.59 24.73
C ARG A 91 16.33 33.54 25.85
N ARG A 92 15.10 33.43 26.34
CA ARG A 92 14.57 34.22 27.46
C ARG A 92 15.38 33.99 28.73
N ILE A 93 15.57 32.74 29.13
CA ILE A 93 16.34 32.35 30.32
C ILE A 93 17.78 32.86 30.23
N ARG A 94 18.42 32.76 29.05
CA ARG A 94 19.78 33.25 28.83
C ARG A 94 19.88 34.76 29.02
N ARG A 95 18.93 35.51 28.44
CA ARG A 95 18.88 36.97 28.56
C ARG A 95 18.71 37.40 30.01
N GLU A 96 17.75 36.81 30.71
CA GLU A 96 17.50 37.08 32.13
C GLU A 96 18.76 36.82 32.98
N ARG A 97 19.48 35.72 32.71
CA ARG A 97 20.74 35.42 33.40
C ARG A 97 21.81 36.51 33.18
N GLN A 98 21.95 36.97 31.94
CA GLN A 98 22.92 38.02 31.60
C GLN A 98 22.55 39.37 32.22
N GLU A 99 21.26 39.74 32.20
CA GLU A 99 20.75 40.95 32.85
C GLU A 99 21.00 40.93 34.37
N ASN A 100 20.74 39.79 35.01
CA ASN A 100 21.01 39.61 36.44
C ASN A 100 22.51 39.74 36.77
N ASP A 101 23.39 39.15 35.95
CA ASP A 101 24.85 39.28 36.11
C ASP A 101 25.34 40.73 35.89
N VAL A 102 24.81 41.43 34.89
CA VAL A 102 25.09 42.86 34.68
C VAL A 102 24.66 43.67 35.89
N LYS A 103 23.43 43.47 36.38
CA LYS A 103 22.91 44.18 37.56
C LYS A 103 23.74 43.89 38.81
N ALA A 104 24.00 42.62 39.11
CA ALA A 104 24.75 42.22 40.30
C ALA A 104 26.22 42.70 40.27
N SER A 105 26.86 42.69 39.09
CA SER A 105 28.23 43.22 38.94
C SER A 105 28.27 44.74 39.03
N GLN A 106 27.26 45.43 38.48
CA GLN A 106 27.13 46.88 38.58
C GLN A 106 26.92 47.35 40.02
N GLU A 107 26.05 46.68 40.79
CA GLU A 107 25.81 47.00 42.21
C GLU A 107 27.11 46.91 43.04
N LYS A 108 27.91 45.86 42.84
CA LYS A 108 29.22 45.70 43.49
C LYS A 108 30.23 46.76 43.03
N PHE A 109 30.23 47.12 41.75
CA PHE A 109 31.09 48.18 41.23
C PHE A 109 30.74 49.55 41.81
N ASP A 110 29.44 49.86 41.91
CA ASP A 110 28.97 51.11 42.51
C ASP A 110 29.26 51.17 44.02
N GLU A 111 29.28 50.03 44.71
CA GLU A 111 29.76 49.94 46.10
C GLU A 111 31.23 50.38 46.23
N ILE A 112 32.11 49.83 45.40
CA ILE A 112 33.52 50.23 45.35
C ILE A 112 33.64 51.74 45.09
N LYS A 113 32.87 52.24 44.10
CA LYS A 113 32.88 53.65 43.70
C LYS A 113 32.43 54.56 44.84
N ARG A 114 31.33 54.21 45.53
CA ARG A 114 30.82 54.96 46.70
C ARG A 114 31.81 54.95 47.85
N SER A 115 32.41 53.80 48.16
CA SER A 115 33.43 53.67 49.19
C SER A 115 34.66 54.54 48.92
N TRP A 116 35.08 54.68 47.66
CA TRP A 116 36.17 55.58 47.31
C TRP A 116 35.84 57.07 47.52
N LEU A 117 34.62 57.47 47.17
CA LEU A 117 34.16 58.86 47.35
C LEU A 117 34.13 59.25 48.84
N THR A 118 33.74 58.32 49.72
CA THR A 118 33.67 58.58 51.16
C THR A 118 35.03 58.56 51.85
N LEU A 119 35.94 57.66 51.45
CA LEU A 119 37.29 57.58 52.04
C LEU A 119 38.16 58.80 51.71
N ASN A 120 37.91 59.45 50.57
CA ASN A 120 38.73 60.55 50.08
C ASN A 120 38.65 61.83 50.93
N GLU A 121 37.64 61.99 51.79
CA GLU A 121 37.42 63.24 52.54
C GLU A 121 38.18 63.33 53.87
N LYS A 122 38.43 62.20 54.58
CA LYS A 122 39.21 62.15 55.83
C LYS A 122 39.72 60.72 56.04
N MET A 123 41.01 60.47 55.83
CA MET A 123 41.51 59.09 55.75
C MET A 123 42.61 58.80 56.76
N MET A 124 42.43 57.74 57.55
CA MET A 124 43.51 57.10 58.29
C MET A 124 44.13 55.95 57.47
N PRO A 125 45.45 55.68 57.57
CA PRO A 125 46.10 54.61 56.80
C PRO A 125 45.50 53.21 57.00
N GLN A 126 45.02 52.90 58.21
CA GLN A 126 44.37 51.63 58.52
C GLN A 126 43.03 51.49 57.80
N GLU A 127 42.20 52.53 57.81
CA GLU A 127 40.88 52.55 57.15
C GLU A 127 41.02 52.40 55.62
N LEU A 128 42.06 53.01 55.03
CA LEU A 128 42.41 52.81 53.63
C LEU A 128 42.76 51.35 53.34
N HIS A 129 43.59 50.74 54.19
CA HIS A 129 44.03 49.37 53.98
C HIS A 129 42.86 48.39 54.05
N GLU A 130 41.96 48.56 55.02
CA GLU A 130 40.74 47.76 55.14
C GLU A 130 39.82 47.94 53.93
N ALA A 131 39.60 49.18 53.47
CA ALA A 131 38.80 49.43 52.28
C ALA A 131 39.40 48.79 51.02
N LEU A 132 40.72 48.87 50.83
CA LEU A 132 41.40 48.25 49.69
C LEU A 132 41.24 46.71 49.69
N ASN A 133 41.35 46.08 50.86
CA ASN A 133 41.13 44.64 51.01
C ASN A 133 39.68 44.26 50.69
N CYS A 134 38.71 45.05 51.18
CA CYS A 134 37.29 44.87 50.86
C CYS A 134 37.02 45.04 49.35
N HIS A 135 37.65 46.02 48.70
CA HIS A 135 37.51 46.24 47.25
C HIS A 135 38.11 45.10 46.45
N GLN A 136 39.28 44.60 46.85
CA GLN A 136 39.91 43.43 46.23
C GLN A 136 38.96 42.23 46.28
N LEU A 137 38.32 42.00 47.43
CA LEU A 137 37.34 40.92 47.60
C LEU A 137 36.09 41.09 46.73
N LEU A 138 35.59 42.32 46.56
CA LEU A 138 34.48 42.61 45.66
C LEU A 138 34.86 42.36 44.18
N CYS A 139 36.04 42.79 43.75
CA CYS A 139 36.58 42.52 42.41
C CYS A 139 36.73 41.02 42.15
N ASP A 140 37.30 40.28 43.11
CA ASP A 140 37.45 38.82 43.01
C ASP A 140 36.10 38.13 42.89
N THR A 141 35.09 38.62 43.60
CA THR A 141 33.71 38.13 43.51
C THR A 141 33.11 38.37 42.13
N ILE A 142 33.25 39.58 41.57
CA ILE A 142 32.77 39.90 40.20
C ILE A 142 33.45 38.98 39.19
N ILE A 143 34.77 38.79 39.29
CA ILE A 143 35.52 37.92 38.37
C ILE A 143 35.04 36.47 38.48
N ALA A 144 34.81 35.97 39.70
CA ALA A 144 34.32 34.62 39.91
C ALA A 144 32.92 34.41 39.31
N GLU A 145 32.01 35.36 39.49
CA GLU A 145 30.65 35.33 38.91
C GLU A 145 30.69 35.39 37.38
N LYS A 146 31.49 36.27 36.78
CA LYS A 146 31.67 36.35 35.31
C LYS A 146 32.25 35.05 34.76
N LYS A 147 33.26 34.46 35.42
CA LYS A 147 33.83 33.15 35.03
C LYS A 147 32.78 32.04 35.09
N LYS A 148 31.93 32.05 36.12
CA LYS A 148 30.80 31.11 36.24
C LYS A 148 29.82 31.29 35.07
N LEU A 149 29.43 32.53 34.74
CA LEU A 149 28.55 32.81 33.60
C LEU A 149 29.15 32.33 32.27
N ILE A 150 30.44 32.56 32.05
CA ILE A 150 31.13 32.09 30.84
C ILE A 150 31.05 30.55 30.73
N ASN A 151 31.36 29.83 31.82
CA ASN A 151 31.28 28.37 31.84
C ASN A 151 29.84 27.87 31.60
N ASP A 152 28.86 28.51 32.23
CA ASP A 152 27.45 28.17 32.02
C ASP A 152 27.03 28.34 30.55
N LEU A 153 27.43 29.44 29.90
CA LEU A 153 27.15 29.70 28.48
C LEU A 153 27.87 28.71 27.56
N GLN A 154 29.12 28.34 27.88
CA GLN A 154 29.86 27.31 27.15
C GLN A 154 29.18 25.94 27.25
N GLN A 155 28.69 25.58 28.44
CA GLN A 155 27.93 24.34 28.64
C GLN A 155 26.59 24.37 27.93
N GLU A 156 25.89 25.51 27.92
CA GLU A 156 24.64 25.69 27.17
C GLU A 156 24.87 25.49 25.67
N LEU A 157 25.94 26.08 25.12
CA LEU A 157 26.31 25.90 23.72
C LEU A 157 26.55 24.42 23.39
N LYS A 158 27.38 23.74 24.19
CA LYS A 158 27.65 22.31 24.03
C LYS A 158 26.37 21.46 24.10
N LYS A 159 25.48 21.74 25.06
CA LYS A 159 24.19 21.04 25.18
C LYS A 159 23.30 21.26 23.96
N ARG A 160 23.29 22.47 23.38
CA ARG A 160 22.54 22.73 22.14
C ARG A 160 23.13 21.98 20.96
N ASP A 161 24.45 21.91 20.84
CA ASP A 161 25.11 21.15 19.77
C ASP A 161 24.78 19.65 19.87
N ASP A 162 24.84 19.08 21.07
CA ASP A 162 24.45 17.70 21.34
C ASP A 162 22.96 17.46 20.99
N HIS A 163 22.09 18.40 21.34
CA HIS A 163 20.67 18.34 21.01
C HIS A 163 20.42 18.43 19.50
N TYR A 164 21.15 19.30 18.79
CA TYR A 164 21.06 19.46 17.34
C TYR A 164 21.42 18.16 16.62
N VAL A 165 22.54 17.54 16.99
CA VAL A 165 22.96 16.25 16.42
C VAL A 165 21.92 15.16 16.70
N LYS A 166 21.35 15.12 17.91
CA LYS A 166 20.27 14.16 18.25
C LYS A 166 19.03 14.40 17.40
N THR A 167 18.64 15.66 17.18
CA THR A 167 17.49 16.01 16.35
C THR A 167 17.72 15.61 14.90
N LEU A 168 18.93 15.81 14.37
CA LEU A 168 19.28 15.39 13.01
C LEU A 168 19.15 13.88 12.84
N ARG A 169 19.71 13.09 13.76
CA ARG A 169 19.58 11.62 13.72
C ARG A 169 18.12 11.17 13.79
N LYS A 170 17.33 11.79 14.67
CA LYS A 170 15.91 11.49 14.75
C LYS A 170 15.17 11.85 13.46
N ASN A 171 15.53 12.95 12.82
CA ASN A 171 14.93 13.33 11.53
C ASN A 171 15.32 12.33 10.42
N GLU A 172 16.55 11.83 10.42
CA GLU A 172 17.01 10.76 9.52
C GLU A 172 16.17 9.49 9.74
N GLU A 173 16.04 9.04 10.99
CA GLU A 173 15.17 7.91 11.37
C GLU A 173 13.70 8.13 10.96
N ASP A 174 13.14 9.33 11.17
CA ASP A 174 11.77 9.69 10.79
C ASP A 174 11.59 9.67 9.24
N ILE A 175 12.61 10.07 8.47
CA ILE A 175 12.60 10.06 7.00
C ILE A 175 12.67 8.62 6.47
N ASP A 176 13.56 7.79 7.02
CA ASP A 176 13.69 6.39 6.63
C ASP A 176 12.37 5.64 6.86
N LEU A 177 11.73 5.86 8.01
CA LEU A 177 10.42 5.26 8.31
C LEU A 177 9.31 5.77 7.36
N LEU A 178 9.36 7.04 6.96
CA LEU A 178 8.42 7.58 5.97
C LEU A 178 8.61 6.92 4.61
N ILE A 179 9.85 6.69 4.18
CA ILE A 179 10.17 5.99 2.93
C ILE A 179 9.63 4.56 2.98
N GLU A 180 9.95 3.79 4.03
CA GLU A 180 9.48 2.41 4.19
C GLU A 180 7.94 2.33 4.11
N ARG A 181 7.25 3.25 4.79
CA ARG A 181 5.79 3.31 4.77
C ARG A 181 5.24 3.70 3.40
N MET A 182 5.88 4.63 2.70
CA MET A 182 5.48 5.02 1.34
C MET A 182 5.67 3.86 0.36
N GLU A 183 6.75 3.10 0.49
CA GLU A 183 7.01 1.90 -0.32
C GLU A 183 5.94 0.82 -0.05
N GLU A 184 5.58 0.58 1.21
CA GLU A 184 4.50 -0.35 1.57
C GLU A 184 3.14 0.09 0.99
N GLN A 185 2.82 1.38 1.08
CA GLN A 185 1.60 1.95 0.50
C GLN A 185 1.57 1.79 -1.01
N ILE A 186 2.68 2.10 -1.70
CA ILE A 186 2.80 1.92 -3.16
C ILE A 186 2.68 0.44 -3.53
N GLY A 187 3.31 -0.46 -2.78
CA GLY A 187 3.22 -1.90 -3.01
C GLY A 187 1.79 -2.43 -2.88
N THR A 188 1.10 -2.01 -1.80
CA THR A 188 -0.31 -2.37 -1.55
C THR A 188 -1.23 -1.82 -2.64
N LEU A 189 -1.08 -0.55 -3.00
CA LEU A 189 -1.86 0.10 -4.04
C LEU A 189 -1.62 -0.54 -5.40
N THR A 190 -0.37 -0.86 -5.73
CA THR A 190 0.01 -1.56 -6.97
C THR A 190 -0.65 -2.93 -7.05
N LYS A 191 -0.64 -3.69 -5.95
CA LYS A 191 -1.29 -5.01 -5.88
C LYS A 191 -2.80 -4.89 -6.08
N ALA A 192 -3.44 -3.96 -5.37
CA ALA A 192 -4.88 -3.72 -5.49
C ALA A 192 -5.27 -3.28 -6.91
N TYR A 193 -4.55 -2.35 -7.52
CA TYR A 193 -4.81 -1.94 -8.91
C TYR A 193 -4.65 -3.11 -9.89
N ARG A 194 -3.63 -3.96 -9.73
CA ARG A 194 -3.45 -5.14 -10.58
C ARG A 194 -4.63 -6.10 -10.46
N GLU A 195 -5.13 -6.31 -9.25
CA GLU A 195 -6.27 -7.18 -9.00
C GLU A 195 -7.57 -6.63 -9.60
N GLU A 196 -7.87 -5.35 -9.38
CA GLU A 196 -9.05 -4.68 -9.94
C GLU A 196 -8.98 -4.62 -11.49
N LEU A 197 -7.80 -4.37 -12.08
CA LEU A 197 -7.60 -4.46 -13.53
C LEU A 197 -7.84 -5.87 -14.05
N GLY A 198 -7.30 -6.90 -13.41
CA GLY A 198 -7.52 -8.30 -13.80
C GLY A 198 -9.00 -8.70 -13.75
N GLN A 199 -9.73 -8.24 -12.73
CA GLN A 199 -11.18 -8.46 -12.63
C GLN A 199 -11.93 -7.71 -13.75
N THR A 200 -11.57 -6.46 -14.03
CA THR A 200 -12.19 -5.65 -15.09
C THR A 200 -11.96 -6.25 -16.48
N GLU A 201 -10.73 -6.69 -16.75
CA GLU A 201 -10.35 -7.34 -18.00
C GLU A 201 -11.10 -8.67 -18.17
N GLY A 202 -11.20 -9.47 -17.11
CA GLY A 202 -11.98 -10.71 -17.10
C GLY A 202 -13.45 -10.48 -17.45
N PHE A 203 -14.09 -9.51 -16.79
CA PHE A 203 -15.48 -9.13 -17.07
C PHE A 203 -15.67 -8.62 -18.51
N LEU A 204 -14.79 -7.74 -18.99
CA LEU A 204 -14.84 -7.22 -20.37
C LEU A 204 -14.69 -8.33 -21.40
N MET A 205 -13.79 -9.29 -21.14
CA MET A 205 -13.57 -10.43 -22.02
C MET A 205 -14.77 -11.35 -22.07
N GLU A 206 -15.37 -11.68 -20.92
CA GLU A 206 -16.62 -12.45 -20.83
C GLU A 206 -17.76 -11.74 -21.58
N ARG A 207 -17.93 -10.43 -21.37
CA ARG A 207 -18.96 -9.63 -22.03
C ARG A 207 -18.76 -9.57 -23.55
N LYS A 208 -17.52 -9.41 -24.03
CA LYS A 208 -17.21 -9.43 -25.47
C LYS A 208 -17.49 -10.82 -26.06
N LEU A 209 -17.10 -11.89 -25.39
CA LEU A 209 -17.35 -13.27 -25.80
C LEU A 209 -18.86 -13.53 -25.93
N LEU A 210 -19.66 -13.13 -24.93
CA LEU A 210 -21.12 -13.27 -24.97
C LEU A 210 -21.76 -12.48 -26.11
N LYS A 211 -21.26 -11.28 -26.43
CA LYS A 211 -21.74 -10.48 -27.56
C LYS A 211 -21.41 -11.11 -28.91
N LEU A 212 -20.23 -11.72 -29.06
CA LEU A 212 -19.84 -12.41 -30.29
C LEU A 212 -20.60 -13.73 -30.49
N LEU A 213 -20.97 -14.39 -29.38
CA LEU A 213 -21.78 -15.61 -29.40
C LEU A 213 -23.27 -15.33 -29.68
N ALA A 214 -23.79 -14.16 -29.32
CA ALA A 214 -25.23 -13.85 -29.41
C ALA A 214 -25.87 -14.01 -30.81
N PRO A 215 -25.20 -13.70 -31.94
CA PRO A 215 -25.78 -13.86 -33.28
C PRO A 215 -25.80 -15.31 -33.82
N LEU A 216 -25.07 -16.24 -33.21
CA LEU A 216 -24.96 -17.64 -33.65
C LEU A 216 -26.19 -18.48 -33.22
N GLU A 217 -26.43 -19.61 -33.89
CA GLU A 217 -27.47 -20.56 -33.47
C GLU A 217 -27.11 -21.22 -32.13
N LYS A 218 -28.10 -21.73 -31.39
CA LYS A 218 -27.88 -22.26 -30.03
C LYS A 218 -26.92 -23.45 -30.02
N GLU A 219 -27.01 -24.30 -31.03
CA GLU A 219 -26.17 -25.47 -31.23
C GLU A 219 -24.71 -25.05 -31.46
N GLU A 220 -24.49 -24.04 -32.31
CA GLU A 220 -23.16 -23.47 -32.58
C GLU A 220 -22.58 -22.79 -31.34
N GLN A 221 -23.38 -22.02 -30.60
CA GLN A 221 -22.95 -21.43 -29.34
C GLN A 221 -22.55 -22.49 -28.32
N THR A 222 -23.33 -23.57 -28.23
CA THR A 222 -23.05 -24.68 -27.31
C THR A 222 -21.77 -25.38 -27.71
N PHE A 223 -21.57 -25.62 -29.00
CA PHE A 223 -20.33 -26.19 -29.53
C PHE A 223 -19.10 -25.34 -29.21
N VAL A 224 -19.15 -24.02 -29.45
CA VAL A 224 -18.02 -23.11 -29.14
C VAL A 224 -17.71 -23.06 -27.65
N LYS A 225 -18.73 -22.98 -26.79
CA LYS A 225 -18.57 -23.01 -25.32
C LYS A 225 -17.94 -24.32 -24.86
N LEU A 226 -18.42 -25.45 -25.38
CA LEU A 226 -17.99 -26.78 -24.98
C LEU A 226 -16.56 -27.08 -25.48
N THR A 227 -16.22 -26.60 -26.68
CA THR A 227 -14.84 -26.64 -27.21
C THR A 227 -13.88 -25.81 -26.36
N ALA A 228 -14.28 -24.60 -25.96
CA ALA A 228 -13.46 -23.76 -25.07
C ALA A 228 -13.24 -24.40 -23.69
N LEU A 229 -14.26 -25.07 -23.14
CA LEU A 229 -14.17 -25.82 -21.89
C LEU A 229 -13.27 -27.05 -22.00
N PHE A 230 -13.36 -27.80 -23.09
CA PHE A 230 -12.47 -28.93 -23.32
C PHE A 230 -11.02 -28.48 -23.47
N HIS A 231 -10.78 -27.41 -24.21
CA HIS A 231 -9.45 -26.84 -24.35
C HIS A 231 -8.88 -26.35 -23.01
N SER A 232 -9.68 -25.73 -22.14
CA SER A 232 -9.23 -25.30 -20.80
C SER A 232 -9.00 -26.46 -19.83
N LEU A 233 -9.68 -27.59 -20.02
CA LEU A 233 -9.43 -28.85 -19.33
C LEU A 233 -8.26 -29.65 -19.94
N GLY A 234 -7.62 -29.12 -20.98
CA GLY A 234 -6.52 -29.78 -21.70
C GLY A 234 -6.95 -30.95 -22.57
N ILE A 235 -8.25 -31.09 -22.86
CA ILE A 235 -8.83 -32.09 -23.76
C ILE A 235 -8.73 -31.52 -25.18
N GLU A 236 -7.87 -32.14 -25.99
CA GLU A 236 -7.69 -31.76 -27.39
C GLU A 236 -8.75 -32.47 -28.25
N GLY A 237 -8.94 -32.02 -29.49
CA GLY A 237 -9.95 -32.60 -30.39
C GLY A 237 -9.76 -34.10 -30.63
N GLU A 238 -8.52 -34.58 -30.55
CA GLU A 238 -8.13 -35.99 -30.71
C GLU A 238 -8.57 -36.86 -29.51
N ASP A 239 -8.71 -36.27 -28.32
CA ASP A 239 -9.11 -36.99 -27.11
C ASP A 239 -10.64 -37.08 -26.95
N VAL A 240 -11.40 -36.30 -27.72
CA VAL A 240 -12.86 -36.26 -27.61
C VAL A 240 -13.50 -37.62 -27.89
N PRO A 241 -13.08 -38.40 -28.91
CA PRO A 241 -13.58 -39.77 -29.11
C PRO A 241 -13.29 -40.68 -27.91
N GLU A 242 -12.08 -40.63 -27.34
CA GLU A 242 -11.71 -41.43 -26.17
C GLU A 242 -12.52 -41.04 -24.93
N LEU A 243 -12.79 -39.75 -24.75
CA LEU A 243 -13.67 -39.24 -23.71
C LEU A 243 -15.11 -39.74 -23.91
N VAL A 244 -15.62 -39.71 -25.15
CA VAL A 244 -16.97 -40.21 -25.46
C VAL A 244 -17.08 -41.69 -25.14
N ASP A 245 -16.10 -42.50 -25.58
CA ASP A 245 -16.06 -43.93 -25.29
C ASP A 245 -15.97 -44.21 -23.78
N PHE A 246 -15.15 -43.45 -23.05
CA PHE A 246 -15.06 -43.53 -21.61
C PHE A 246 -16.39 -43.19 -20.93
N LEU A 247 -17.06 -42.13 -21.38
CA LEU A 247 -18.36 -41.70 -20.86
C LEU A 247 -19.44 -42.77 -21.11
N LEU A 248 -19.46 -43.38 -22.30
CA LEU A 248 -20.37 -44.51 -22.59
C LEU A 248 -20.08 -45.71 -21.68
N LYS A 249 -18.81 -46.04 -21.43
CA LYS A 249 -18.42 -47.15 -20.55
C LYS A 249 -18.77 -46.87 -19.09
N TYR A 250 -18.47 -45.67 -18.60
CA TYR A 250 -18.79 -45.22 -17.24
C TYR A 250 -20.29 -45.27 -16.95
N LYS A 251 -21.13 -45.00 -17.96
CA LYS A 251 -22.58 -45.17 -17.88
C LYS A 251 -22.98 -46.64 -17.71
N GLN A 252 -22.40 -47.54 -18.49
CA GLN A 252 -22.68 -48.97 -18.39
C GLN A 252 -22.29 -49.52 -17.02
N GLU A 253 -21.17 -49.05 -16.47
CA GLU A 253 -20.69 -49.42 -15.14
C GLU A 253 -21.57 -48.88 -14.00
N GLN A 254 -22.23 -47.73 -14.17
CA GLN A 254 -23.21 -47.22 -13.19
C GLN A 254 -24.58 -47.91 -13.28
N GLY A 255 -25.01 -48.36 -14.46
CA GLY A 255 -26.26 -49.12 -14.62
C GLY A 255 -26.25 -50.47 -13.89
N VAL A 256 -25.07 -51.05 -13.66
CA VAL A 256 -24.90 -52.35 -12.98
C VAL A 256 -25.01 -52.22 -11.45
N GLN A 257 -24.87 -51.02 -10.87
CA GLN A 257 -24.99 -50.82 -9.41
C GLN A 257 -26.43 -50.56 -8.92
N THR A 258 -27.44 -50.52 -9.81
CA THR A 258 -28.85 -50.34 -9.43
C THR A 258 -29.72 -51.60 -9.56
N GLU A 259 -29.15 -52.76 -9.91
CA GLU A 259 -29.89 -54.04 -9.99
C GLU A 259 -29.52 -55.05 -8.88
N ASP A 260 -28.96 -54.58 -7.77
CA ASP A 260 -28.77 -55.42 -6.58
C ASP A 260 -29.30 -54.71 -5.33
N VAL A 261 -30.62 -54.60 -5.21
CA VAL A 261 -31.39 -54.84 -3.97
C VAL A 261 -32.88 -55.00 -4.33
N CYS A 262 -33.46 -56.10 -3.82
CA CYS A 262 -34.89 -56.44 -3.69
C CYS A 262 -35.64 -57.02 -4.90
N ALA A 263 -35.39 -58.31 -5.10
CA ALA A 263 -36.45 -59.27 -5.39
C ALA A 263 -37.46 -59.32 -4.21
N GLU A 264 -38.73 -58.99 -4.49
CA GLU A 264 -39.94 -59.76 -4.15
C GLU A 264 -41.18 -58.87 -4.31
N SER A 265 -41.96 -59.11 -5.37
CA SER A 265 -43.38 -59.44 -5.26
C SER A 265 -43.94 -59.64 -6.67
N SER A 266 -44.31 -60.89 -6.95
CA SER A 266 -45.20 -61.25 -8.05
C SER A 266 -46.55 -60.55 -7.92
N ASP A 267 -47.10 -60.00 -9.01
CA ASP A 267 -48.34 -60.56 -9.56
C ASP A 267 -48.63 -60.11 -11.01
N VAL A 268 -49.38 -60.96 -11.70
CA VAL A 268 -49.66 -61.00 -13.14
C VAL A 268 -50.74 -59.98 -13.55
N THR A 269 -50.64 -59.33 -14.73
CA THR A 269 -51.64 -59.37 -15.83
C THR A 269 -51.37 -58.38 -17.00
N LYS A 270 -51.12 -58.97 -18.17
CA LYS A 270 -51.74 -58.78 -19.52
C LYS A 270 -51.81 -57.41 -20.25
N ALA A 271 -51.51 -57.53 -21.56
CA ALA A 271 -51.91 -56.74 -22.75
C ALA A 271 -51.13 -55.43 -22.99
N ALA A 272 -50.23 -55.38 -23.98
CA ALA A 272 -50.49 -55.14 -25.41
C ALA A 272 -51.02 -53.72 -25.70
N GLU A 273 -50.14 -52.84 -26.18
CA GLU A 273 -50.25 -52.14 -27.47
C GLU A 273 -49.27 -50.94 -27.57
N THR A 274 -48.64 -50.84 -28.73
CA THR A 274 -48.37 -49.60 -29.48
C THR A 274 -47.55 -48.49 -28.80
N SER A 275 -46.27 -48.36 -29.18
CA SER A 275 -45.73 -47.19 -29.91
C SER A 275 -44.18 -47.16 -29.90
N SER A 276 -43.59 -47.41 -31.06
CA SER A 276 -42.17 -47.15 -31.34
C SER A 276 -41.96 -45.64 -31.47
N SER A 277 -41.75 -44.96 -30.36
CA SER A 277 -41.18 -43.61 -30.28
C SER A 277 -40.71 -43.35 -28.86
N THR A 278 -39.49 -43.76 -28.51
CA THR A 278 -38.70 -43.26 -27.36
C THR A 278 -37.45 -44.11 -27.17
N ASN A 279 -36.34 -43.76 -27.83
CA ASN A 279 -35.02 -44.33 -27.47
C ASN A 279 -33.92 -43.26 -27.30
N LYS A 280 -34.26 -41.96 -27.29
CA LYS A 280 -33.26 -40.89 -27.12
C LYS A 280 -32.88 -40.64 -25.66
N SER A 281 -33.75 -40.96 -24.70
CA SER A 281 -33.50 -40.78 -23.26
C SER A 281 -32.55 -41.82 -22.67
N SER A 282 -32.40 -42.96 -23.33
CA SER A 282 -31.57 -44.08 -22.88
C SER A 282 -30.09 -43.94 -23.27
N GLU A 283 -29.72 -42.92 -24.06
CA GLU A 283 -28.35 -42.69 -24.54
C GLU A 283 -27.58 -41.66 -23.71
N LEU A 284 -28.25 -40.70 -23.07
CA LEU A 284 -27.61 -39.62 -22.33
C LEU A 284 -27.18 -40.04 -20.90
N ILE A 285 -26.04 -39.51 -20.43
CA ILE A 285 -25.59 -39.67 -19.04
C ILE A 285 -26.37 -38.69 -18.15
N HIS A 286 -26.80 -39.14 -16.98
CA HIS A 286 -27.46 -38.25 -16.02
C HIS A 286 -26.50 -37.12 -15.57
N TYR A 287 -26.99 -35.88 -15.53
CA TYR A 287 -26.16 -34.69 -15.30
C TYR A 287 -25.27 -34.76 -14.04
N SER A 288 -25.75 -35.41 -12.98
CA SER A 288 -25.00 -35.59 -11.72
C SER A 288 -23.73 -36.42 -11.89
N ASN A 289 -23.70 -37.28 -12.91
CA ASN A 289 -22.65 -38.27 -13.15
C ASN A 289 -21.62 -37.78 -14.17
N VAL A 290 -21.91 -36.69 -14.89
CA VAL A 290 -21.02 -36.12 -15.92
C VAL A 290 -19.73 -35.58 -15.29
N LEU A 291 -19.81 -34.81 -14.21
CA LEU A 291 -18.62 -34.25 -13.55
C LEU A 291 -17.74 -35.33 -12.88
N PRO A 292 -18.29 -36.31 -12.14
CA PRO A 292 -17.51 -37.44 -11.65
C PRO A 292 -16.83 -38.24 -12.77
N ALA A 293 -17.52 -38.52 -13.87
CA ALA A 293 -16.97 -39.25 -15.00
C ALA A 293 -15.80 -38.47 -15.64
N LEU A 294 -16.01 -37.17 -15.88
CA LEU A 294 -14.99 -36.29 -16.46
C LEU A 294 -13.76 -36.19 -15.56
N ARG A 295 -13.93 -36.12 -14.23
CA ARG A 295 -12.82 -36.14 -13.27
C ARG A 295 -12.03 -37.45 -13.32
N SER A 296 -12.72 -38.58 -13.39
CA SER A 296 -12.09 -39.90 -13.49
C SER A 296 -11.29 -40.05 -14.79
N PHE A 297 -11.85 -39.60 -15.91
CA PHE A 297 -11.16 -39.57 -17.21
C PHE A 297 -9.90 -38.71 -17.17
N LEU A 298 -10.00 -37.48 -16.66
CA LEU A 298 -8.86 -36.56 -16.57
C LEU A 298 -7.76 -37.11 -15.67
N LYS A 299 -8.12 -37.75 -14.55
CA LYS A 299 -7.16 -38.40 -13.65
C LYS A 299 -6.42 -39.55 -14.35
N GLN A 300 -7.14 -40.42 -15.06
CA GLN A 300 -6.55 -41.54 -15.81
C GLN A 300 -5.59 -41.05 -16.91
N ARG A 301 -5.90 -39.91 -17.54
CA ARG A 301 -5.08 -39.29 -18.57
C ARG A 301 -3.81 -38.62 -18.03
N VAL A 302 -3.88 -38.02 -16.84
CA VAL A 302 -2.69 -37.52 -16.13
C VAL A 302 -1.76 -38.68 -15.78
N GLU A 303 -2.29 -39.77 -15.23
CA GLU A 303 -1.54 -40.98 -14.87
C GLU A 303 -0.90 -41.67 -16.10
N SER A 304 -1.59 -41.68 -17.26
CA SER A 304 -1.04 -42.25 -18.51
C SER A 304 0.04 -41.38 -19.16
N ARG A 305 -0.09 -40.05 -19.07
CA ARG A 305 0.93 -39.09 -19.53
C ARG A 305 2.19 -39.13 -18.65
N GLU A 306 2.04 -39.29 -17.34
CA GLU A 306 3.19 -39.48 -16.43
C GLU A 306 3.91 -40.81 -16.70
N SER A 307 3.18 -41.89 -16.94
CA SER A 307 3.73 -43.22 -17.25
C SER A 307 4.50 -43.27 -18.57
N THR A 308 4.08 -42.49 -19.57
CA THR A 308 4.76 -42.39 -20.88
C THR A 308 5.93 -41.41 -20.87
N ALA A 309 5.89 -40.35 -20.06
CA ALA A 309 7.02 -39.44 -19.83
C ALA A 309 8.22 -40.15 -19.18
N HIS A 310 7.98 -41.06 -18.22
CA HIS A 310 9.05 -41.85 -17.58
C HIS A 310 9.69 -42.88 -18.54
N GLN A 311 9.01 -43.29 -19.61
CA GLN A 311 9.59 -44.16 -20.64
C GLN A 311 10.37 -43.38 -21.71
N ARG A 312 9.97 -42.14 -22.05
CA ARG A 312 10.76 -41.26 -22.94
C ARG A 312 12.02 -40.70 -22.27
N SER A 313 12.06 -40.63 -20.95
CA SER A 313 13.24 -40.22 -20.19
C SER A 313 14.41 -41.22 -20.21
N SER A 314 14.25 -42.46 -20.70
CA SER A 314 15.35 -43.44 -20.73
C SER A 314 16.15 -43.47 -22.04
N VAL A 315 15.74 -42.72 -23.08
CA VAL A 315 16.40 -42.71 -24.40
C VAL A 315 16.73 -41.28 -24.84
N GLY A 316 17.38 -40.51 -23.97
CA GLY A 316 17.88 -39.18 -24.29
C GLY A 316 18.64 -38.56 -23.13
N HIS A 317 19.91 -38.94 -22.95
CA HIS A 317 20.85 -38.08 -22.24
C HIS A 317 21.10 -36.83 -23.10
N ALA A 318 20.34 -35.77 -22.87
CA ALA A 318 20.81 -34.43 -23.17
C ALA A 318 21.58 -33.97 -21.92
N GLU A 319 22.90 -33.82 -22.05
CA GLU A 319 23.73 -33.19 -21.04
C GLU A 319 23.17 -31.81 -20.71
N ALA A 320 23.01 -31.54 -19.41
CA ALA A 320 22.67 -30.22 -18.93
C ALA A 320 23.81 -29.24 -19.29
N PRO A 321 23.52 -28.06 -19.87
CA PRO A 321 24.52 -27.01 -20.00
C PRO A 321 25.12 -26.70 -18.64
N ASP A 322 26.45 -26.65 -18.56
CA ASP A 322 27.13 -26.41 -17.29
C ASP A 322 26.83 -24.99 -16.76
N ALA A 323 27.04 -24.77 -15.46
CA ALA A 323 26.76 -23.51 -14.80
C ALA A 323 27.58 -22.30 -15.32
N SER A 324 28.56 -22.51 -16.21
CA SER A 324 29.34 -21.46 -16.86
C SER A 324 28.63 -20.85 -18.07
N ASP A 325 27.72 -21.58 -18.74
CA ASP A 325 26.91 -21.07 -19.85
C ASP A 325 25.84 -20.06 -19.38
N TYR A 326 25.29 -20.27 -18.19
CA TYR A 326 24.32 -19.33 -17.59
C TYR A 326 24.95 -17.97 -17.26
N LYS A 327 26.24 -17.94 -16.95
CA LYS A 327 26.96 -16.69 -16.68
C LYS A 327 27.20 -15.89 -17.95
N ALA A 328 27.53 -16.57 -19.06
CA ALA A 328 27.74 -15.92 -20.35
C ALA A 328 26.45 -15.27 -20.91
N TYR A 329 25.28 -15.87 -20.65
CA TYR A 329 24.00 -15.30 -21.09
C TYR A 329 23.67 -13.96 -20.39
N TRP A 330 23.83 -13.89 -19.07
CA TRP A 330 23.55 -12.66 -18.31
C TRP A 330 24.63 -11.58 -18.51
N ASP A 331 25.89 -11.97 -18.75
CA ASP A 331 26.97 -11.00 -19.01
C ASP A 331 26.81 -10.29 -20.37
N ILE A 332 26.16 -10.91 -21.36
CA ILE A 332 25.86 -10.27 -22.66
C ILE A 332 24.74 -9.23 -22.54
N GLU A 333 23.71 -9.48 -21.72
CA GLU A 333 22.63 -8.51 -21.49
C GLU A 333 23.07 -7.30 -20.64
N ALA A 334 24.01 -7.49 -19.71
CA ALA A 334 24.55 -6.40 -18.90
C ALA A 334 25.38 -5.39 -19.72
N VAL A 335 26.07 -5.83 -20.77
CA VAL A 335 26.88 -4.94 -21.64
C VAL A 335 26.01 -4.11 -22.58
N GLY A 336 24.78 -4.54 -22.88
CA GLY A 336 23.83 -3.81 -23.73
C GLY A 336 23.14 -2.60 -23.07
N CYS A 337 23.27 -2.43 -21.75
CA CYS A 337 22.62 -1.37 -20.99
C CYS A 337 23.56 -0.22 -20.56
N SER A 338 24.80 -0.18 -21.06
CA SER A 338 25.80 0.87 -20.74
C SER A 338 26.34 1.64 -21.96
N THR A 339 25.50 1.88 -22.98
CA THR A 339 25.79 2.88 -24.01
C THR A 339 24.74 3.97 -24.07
#